data_AF-Q07M04-F1
#
_entry.id   AF-Q07M04-F1
#
_cell.length_a   1.000
_cell.length_b   1.000
_cell.length_c   1.000
_cell.angle_alpha   90.00
_cell.angle_beta   90.00
_cell.angle_gamma   90.00
#
_symmetry.space_group_name_H-M   'P 1'
#
loop_
_entity.id
_entity.type
_entity.pdbx_description
1 polymer ?
#
loop_
_entity_poly.entity_id
_entity_poly.type
_entity_poly.pdbx_seq_one_letter_code
_entity_poly.pdbx_strand_id
1 'polypeptide(L)'
;MRSEPVLTVAPPASVGSMAELYAIALVQAETAATRYEHLAESDDQSFGAVQCVFEVLTQTERERARAITLGSLSSRNKRPDAADLCWTPADLMPAEELSDLGNSSLATAYDAWALAVRHRERAFVFWTYVAALASDRAVQAAAEDFARAALADGNLLRRERRLAWRMLRQTEGKGGEAVSEPKSAALLESLLLKDIILWSEHLTPRERDLLSTLGPSPLPPVSEPHEAILATGTLDQIKRRALRRAEQLASLYLDEADRARDQVSLELAQKLAGQSIARLAGLRKLASTALPES
;
A
#
# COMPACT_ATOMS: atom_id res chain seq x y z
N MET A 1 5.34 -9.71 14.21
CA MET A 1 6.47 -9.49 13.29
C MET A 1 6.58 -10.66 12.32
N ARG A 2 5.93 -10.60 11.16
CA ARG A 2 6.30 -11.48 10.04
C ARG A 2 7.46 -10.78 9.33
N SER A 3 8.66 -11.30 9.49
CA SER A 3 9.80 -10.95 8.65
C SER A 3 9.54 -11.56 7.29
N GLU A 4 8.69 -10.91 6.48
CA GLU A 4 8.66 -11.21 5.06
C GLU A 4 10.07 -10.97 4.51
N PRO A 5 10.67 -11.95 3.82
CA PRO A 5 11.98 -11.76 3.25
C PRO A 5 11.89 -10.55 2.34
N VAL A 6 12.73 -9.54 2.59
CA VAL A 6 12.99 -8.48 1.62
C VAL A 6 13.39 -9.22 0.33
N LEU A 7 12.43 -9.28 -0.59
CA LEU A 7 12.36 -10.22 -1.71
C LEU A 7 13.73 -10.57 -2.30
N THR A 8 14.08 -11.86 -2.25
CA THR A 8 15.28 -12.44 -2.86
C THR A 8 15.00 -12.78 -4.33
N VAL A 9 14.50 -11.81 -5.11
CA VAL A 9 14.34 -12.03 -6.56
C VAL A 9 15.70 -11.82 -7.20
N ALA A 10 16.52 -12.88 -7.15
CA ALA A 10 17.73 -12.95 -7.95
C ALA A 10 17.33 -12.89 -9.44
N PRO A 11 18.09 -12.18 -10.28
CA PRO A 11 17.87 -12.22 -11.72
C PRO A 11 18.05 -13.69 -12.19
N PRO A 12 17.18 -14.16 -13.10
CA PRO A 12 17.15 -15.57 -13.52
C PRO A 12 18.41 -15.98 -14.31
N ALA A 13 19.14 -15.01 -14.85
CA ALA A 13 20.41 -15.18 -15.54
C ALA A 13 21.30 -13.96 -15.34
N SER A 14 22.60 -14.10 -15.62
CA SER A 14 23.53 -12.96 -15.68
C SER A 14 23.12 -12.03 -16.82
N VAL A 15 23.18 -10.72 -16.56
CA VAL A 15 23.05 -9.68 -17.59
C VAL A 15 24.30 -9.69 -18.47
N GLY A 16 24.12 -9.95 -19.76
CA GLY A 16 25.21 -10.24 -20.69
C GLY A 16 25.77 -9.01 -21.41
N SER A 17 25.07 -7.88 -21.34
CA SER A 17 25.50 -6.66 -22.03
C SER A 17 24.97 -5.38 -21.38
N MET A 18 25.65 -4.26 -21.66
CA MET A 18 25.15 -2.92 -21.32
C MET A 18 23.78 -2.64 -21.94
N ALA A 19 23.46 -3.31 -23.05
CA ALA A 19 22.20 -3.15 -23.74
C ALA A 19 21.01 -3.63 -22.91
N GLU A 20 21.13 -4.89 -22.51
CA GLU A 20 20.19 -5.57 -21.65
C GLU A 20 20.09 -4.83 -20.30
N LEU A 21 21.23 -4.39 -19.73
CA LEU A 21 21.25 -3.64 -18.46
C LEU A 21 20.39 -2.37 -18.52
N TYR A 22 20.57 -1.53 -19.54
CA TYR A 22 19.80 -0.30 -19.69
C TYR A 22 18.32 -0.58 -20.00
N ALA A 23 18.02 -1.64 -20.76
CA ALA A 23 16.65 -2.04 -21.04
C ALA A 23 15.93 -2.49 -19.76
N ILE A 24 16.58 -3.30 -18.92
CA ILE A 24 16.06 -3.71 -17.60
C ILE A 24 15.80 -2.47 -16.73
N ALA A 25 16.78 -1.56 -16.65
CA ALA A 25 16.68 -0.36 -15.82
C ALA A 25 15.51 0.54 -16.27
N LEU A 26 15.33 0.70 -17.60
CA LEU A 26 14.25 1.48 -18.15
C LEU A 26 12.89 0.87 -17.82
N VAL A 27 12.72 -0.44 -18.05
CA VAL A 27 11.47 -1.16 -17.73
C VAL A 27 11.11 -1.01 -16.25
N GLN A 28 12.07 -1.13 -15.34
CA GLN A 28 11.80 -0.97 -13.91
C GLN A 28 11.33 0.46 -13.57
N ALA A 29 11.98 1.49 -14.11
CA ALA A 29 11.60 2.88 -13.86
C ALA A 29 10.23 3.23 -14.46
N GLU A 30 9.95 2.81 -15.69
CA GLU A 30 8.66 3.04 -16.35
C GLU A 30 7.53 2.30 -15.64
N THR A 31 7.74 1.03 -15.27
CA THR A 31 6.76 0.24 -14.50
C THR A 31 6.44 0.92 -13.17
N ALA A 32 7.46 1.38 -12.44
CA ALA A 32 7.24 2.09 -11.18
C ALA A 32 6.49 3.41 -11.38
N ALA A 33 6.82 4.19 -12.41
CA ALA A 33 6.11 5.43 -12.73
C ALA A 33 4.64 5.17 -13.03
N THR A 34 4.31 4.19 -13.87
CA THR A 34 2.92 3.83 -14.19
C THR A 34 2.15 3.36 -12.96
N ARG A 35 2.79 2.58 -12.07
CA ARG A 35 2.15 2.09 -10.85
C ARG A 35 1.84 3.21 -9.86
N TYR A 36 2.76 4.15 -9.69
CA TYR A 36 2.51 5.32 -8.84
C TYR A 36 1.48 6.26 -9.45
N GLU A 37 1.46 6.42 -10.78
CA GLU A 37 0.47 7.24 -11.48
C GLU A 37 -0.95 6.72 -11.23
N HIS A 38 -1.16 5.41 -11.38
CA HIS A 38 -2.45 4.78 -11.08
C HIS A 38 -2.90 5.00 -9.62
N LEU A 39 -1.97 5.14 -8.67
CA LEU A 39 -2.33 5.44 -7.27
C LEU A 39 -2.55 6.93 -7.00
N ALA A 40 -2.01 7.80 -7.83
CA ALA A 40 -2.28 9.23 -7.79
C ALA A 40 -3.67 9.57 -8.36
N GLU A 41 -4.17 8.80 -9.31
CA GLU A 41 -5.47 8.98 -9.99
C GLU A 41 -6.70 8.59 -9.14
N SER A 42 -6.57 8.44 -7.83
CA SER A 42 -7.71 8.12 -6.96
C SER A 42 -8.70 9.30 -6.86
N ASP A 43 -10.00 9.05 -7.00
CA ASP A 43 -11.03 10.10 -6.89
C ASP A 43 -11.42 10.41 -5.41
N ASP A 44 -10.79 9.75 -4.43
CA ASP A 44 -11.11 9.97 -3.02
C ASP A 44 -10.36 11.18 -2.45
N GLN A 45 -11.08 12.29 -2.23
CA GLN A 45 -10.51 13.51 -1.63
C GLN A 45 -9.87 13.29 -0.25
N SER A 46 -10.29 12.27 0.51
CA SER A 46 -9.67 11.93 1.80
C SER A 46 -8.27 11.32 1.64
N PHE A 47 -7.93 10.87 0.43
CA PHE A 47 -6.63 10.31 0.05
C PHE A 47 -5.65 11.37 -0.47
N GLY A 48 -6.03 12.66 -0.49
CA GLY A 48 -5.26 13.72 -1.16
C GLY A 48 -3.80 13.85 -0.72
N ALA A 49 -3.50 13.72 0.59
CA ALA A 49 -2.12 13.75 1.07
C ALA A 49 -1.28 12.55 0.57
N VAL A 50 -1.91 11.40 0.34
CA VAL A 50 -1.28 10.21 -0.22
C VAL A 50 -1.09 10.36 -1.73
N GLN A 51 -2.08 10.93 -2.43
CA GLN A 51 -1.98 11.22 -3.87
C GLN A 51 -0.79 12.13 -4.18
N CYS A 52 -0.61 13.21 -3.42
CA CYS A 52 0.54 14.11 -3.60
C CYS A 52 1.89 13.39 -3.44
N VAL A 53 1.99 12.38 -2.55
CA VAL A 53 3.20 11.56 -2.45
C VAL A 53 3.40 10.76 -3.74
N PHE A 54 2.35 10.13 -4.27
CA PHE A 54 2.43 9.37 -5.50
C PHE A 54 2.69 10.20 -6.75
N GLU A 55 2.21 11.44 -6.82
CA GLU A 55 2.58 12.39 -7.89
C GLU A 55 4.08 12.67 -7.89
N VAL A 56 4.64 12.96 -6.69
CA VAL A 56 6.08 13.18 -6.53
C VAL A 56 6.88 11.92 -6.92
N LEU A 57 6.44 10.75 -6.50
CA LEU A 57 7.09 9.48 -6.84
C LEU A 57 7.00 9.16 -8.34
N THR A 58 5.86 9.42 -8.97
CA THR A 58 5.66 9.28 -10.42
C THR A 58 6.64 10.16 -11.19
N GLN A 59 6.72 11.44 -10.81
CA GLN A 59 7.64 12.38 -11.44
C GLN A 59 9.11 11.95 -11.25
N THR A 60 9.46 11.49 -10.06
CA THR A 60 10.82 10.98 -9.75
C THR A 60 11.20 9.80 -10.64
N GLU A 61 10.31 8.82 -10.82
CA GLU A 61 10.59 7.66 -11.66
C GLU A 61 10.60 8.00 -13.16
N ARG A 62 9.78 8.96 -13.62
CA ARG A 62 9.86 9.50 -14.98
C ARG A 62 11.19 10.20 -15.25
N GLU A 63 11.69 10.99 -14.30
CA GLU A 63 13.01 11.61 -14.38
C GLU A 63 14.13 10.57 -14.42
N ARG A 64 13.99 9.49 -13.66
CA ARG A 64 14.91 8.35 -13.70
C ARG A 64 14.91 7.67 -15.07
N ALA A 65 13.74 7.38 -15.65
CA ALA A 65 13.63 6.80 -16.99
C ALA A 65 14.31 7.66 -18.06
N ARG A 66 14.16 8.99 -17.97
CA ARG A 66 14.86 9.95 -18.84
C ARG A 66 16.38 9.89 -18.64
N ALA A 67 16.85 9.87 -17.40
CA ALA A 67 18.29 9.78 -17.08
C ALA A 67 18.91 8.48 -17.60
N ILE A 68 18.21 7.35 -17.47
CA ILE A 68 18.61 6.04 -18.01
C ILE A 68 18.71 6.09 -19.54
N THR A 69 17.71 6.67 -20.20
CA THR A 69 17.70 6.83 -21.67
C THR A 69 18.88 7.68 -22.14
N LEU A 70 19.16 8.80 -21.47
CA LEU A 70 20.31 9.66 -21.78
C LEU A 70 21.64 8.93 -21.53
N GLY A 71 21.76 8.17 -20.44
CA GLY A 71 22.95 7.35 -20.16
C GLY A 71 23.21 6.29 -21.24
N SER A 72 22.16 5.62 -21.72
CA SER A 72 22.27 4.66 -22.83
C SER A 72 22.68 5.34 -24.13
N LEU A 73 22.14 6.51 -24.44
CA LEU A 73 22.53 7.27 -25.64
C LEU A 73 24.00 7.70 -25.57
N SER A 74 24.47 8.22 -24.43
CA SER A 74 25.86 8.64 -24.28
C SER A 74 26.86 7.48 -24.35
N SER A 75 26.49 6.30 -23.85
CA SER A 75 27.37 5.13 -23.82
C SER A 75 27.32 4.25 -25.07
N ARG A 76 26.15 4.14 -25.71
CA ARG A 76 25.89 3.21 -26.82
C ARG A 76 25.41 3.86 -28.11
N ASN A 77 25.09 5.16 -28.10
CA ASN A 77 24.42 5.85 -29.20
C ASN A 77 23.09 5.19 -29.64
N LYS A 78 22.46 4.42 -28.74
CA LYS A 78 21.17 3.74 -28.92
C LYS A 78 20.32 3.94 -27.68
N ARG A 79 19.02 4.17 -27.85
CA ARG A 79 18.06 4.12 -26.73
C ARG A 79 17.94 2.69 -26.20
N PRO A 80 17.59 2.50 -24.92
CA PRO A 80 17.23 1.18 -24.42
C PRO A 80 16.04 0.64 -25.21
N ASP A 81 16.08 -0.65 -25.52
CA ASP A 81 15.13 -1.30 -26.41
C ASP A 81 14.66 -2.59 -25.74
N ALA A 82 13.35 -2.84 -25.75
CA ALA A 82 12.78 -4.06 -25.19
C ALA A 82 13.29 -5.33 -25.92
N ALA A 83 13.70 -5.20 -27.20
CA ALA A 83 14.32 -6.29 -27.94
C ALA A 83 15.70 -6.69 -27.40
N ASP A 84 16.36 -5.83 -26.61
CA ASP A 84 17.64 -6.13 -25.96
C ASP A 84 17.46 -6.98 -24.67
N LEU A 85 16.22 -7.29 -24.24
CA LEU A 85 15.92 -8.09 -23.05
C LEU A 85 15.97 -9.60 -23.34
N CYS A 86 16.74 -10.35 -22.54
CA CYS A 86 16.79 -11.82 -22.63
C CYS A 86 15.75 -12.51 -21.72
N TRP A 87 15.17 -11.78 -20.77
CA TRP A 87 14.16 -12.24 -19.83
C TRP A 87 13.36 -11.04 -19.31
N THR A 88 12.16 -11.29 -18.80
CA THR A 88 11.29 -10.23 -18.27
C THR A 88 11.78 -9.78 -16.89
N PRO A 89 12.13 -8.48 -16.71
CA PRO A 89 12.51 -7.95 -15.42
C PRO A 89 11.44 -8.23 -14.36
N ALA A 90 11.86 -8.70 -13.19
CA ALA A 90 10.95 -8.86 -12.08
C ALA A 90 10.41 -7.50 -11.62
N ASP A 91 9.13 -7.49 -11.25
CA ASP A 91 8.52 -6.32 -10.67
C ASP A 91 9.00 -6.14 -9.23
N LEU A 92 9.66 -5.01 -8.96
CA LEU A 92 10.17 -4.64 -7.65
C LEU A 92 9.09 -3.98 -6.77
N MET A 93 7.86 -3.92 -7.24
CA MET A 93 6.71 -3.39 -6.54
C MET A 93 5.56 -4.41 -6.57
N PRO A 94 5.45 -5.27 -5.54
CA PRO A 94 4.37 -6.26 -5.47
C PRO A 94 3.00 -5.60 -5.60
N ALA A 95 2.17 -6.14 -6.49
CA ALA A 95 0.84 -5.60 -6.76
C ALA A 95 -0.06 -5.64 -5.51
N GLU A 96 0.14 -6.62 -4.63
CA GLU A 96 -0.58 -6.76 -3.36
C GLU A 96 -0.33 -5.55 -2.43
N GLU A 97 0.94 -5.17 -2.20
CA GLU A 97 1.26 -4.00 -1.37
C GLU A 97 0.68 -2.68 -1.92
N LEU A 98 0.64 -2.55 -3.24
CA LEU A 98 0.04 -1.40 -3.91
C LEU A 98 -1.48 -1.39 -3.77
N SER A 99 -2.10 -2.56 -3.93
CA SER A 99 -3.55 -2.73 -3.79
C SER A 99 -4.00 -2.50 -2.36
N ASP A 100 -3.27 -3.03 -1.38
CA ASP A 100 -3.56 -2.82 0.04
C ASP A 100 -3.54 -1.35 0.42
N LEU A 101 -2.55 -0.62 -0.07
CA LEU A 101 -2.42 0.81 0.20
C LEU A 101 -3.48 1.64 -0.55
N GLY A 102 -3.75 1.33 -1.82
CA GLY A 102 -4.77 2.02 -2.63
C GLY A 102 -6.20 1.78 -2.15
N ASN A 103 -6.47 0.62 -1.53
CA ASN A 103 -7.77 0.25 -0.97
C ASN A 103 -7.91 0.60 0.53
N SER A 104 -6.89 1.24 1.12
CA SER A 104 -6.88 1.62 2.52
C SER A 104 -7.40 3.05 2.67
N SER A 105 -8.51 3.18 3.39
CA SER A 105 -9.08 4.49 3.77
C SER A 105 -8.32 5.15 4.92
N LEU A 106 -7.44 4.38 5.59
CA LEU A 106 -6.55 4.85 6.63
C LEU A 106 -5.12 5.09 6.13
N ALA A 107 -4.85 4.87 4.84
CA ALA A 107 -3.54 5.12 4.28
C ALA A 107 -3.09 6.55 4.55
N THR A 108 -1.86 6.68 5.02
CA THR A 108 -1.25 7.98 5.28
C THR A 108 -0.10 8.24 4.32
N ALA A 109 0.30 9.51 4.20
CA ALA A 109 1.51 9.87 3.47
C ALA A 109 2.73 9.10 4.01
N TYR A 110 2.76 8.76 5.31
CA TYR A 110 3.80 7.95 5.91
C TYR A 110 3.87 6.53 5.29
N ASP A 111 2.71 5.91 5.04
CA ASP A 111 2.63 4.57 4.46
C ASP A 111 3.08 4.56 3.00
N ALA A 112 2.69 5.59 2.23
CA ALA A 112 3.16 5.78 0.85
C ALA A 112 4.69 5.97 0.76
N TRP A 113 5.27 6.80 1.64
CA TRP A 113 6.73 6.92 1.72
C TRP A 113 7.39 5.63 2.18
N ALA A 114 6.77 4.86 3.09
CA ALA A 114 7.29 3.57 3.53
C ALA A 114 7.32 2.55 2.39
N LEU A 115 6.28 2.50 1.56
CA LEU A 115 6.23 1.69 0.34
C LEU A 115 7.37 2.06 -0.62
N ALA A 116 7.56 3.35 -0.87
CA ALA A 116 8.64 3.83 -1.76
C ALA A 116 10.03 3.45 -1.24
N VAL A 117 10.26 3.53 0.07
CA VAL A 117 11.52 3.07 0.70
C VAL A 117 11.74 1.57 0.42
N ARG A 118 10.72 0.72 0.63
CA ARG A 118 10.83 -0.73 0.36
C ARG A 118 11.11 -1.02 -1.11
N HIS A 119 10.46 -0.30 -2.03
CA HIS A 119 10.75 -0.39 -3.46
C HIS A 119 12.24 -0.10 -3.75
N ARG A 120 12.81 0.99 -3.23
CA ARG A 120 14.23 1.31 -3.46
C ARG A 120 15.19 0.34 -2.76
N GLU A 121 14.82 -0.21 -1.61
CA GLU A 121 15.58 -1.29 -0.96
C GLU A 121 15.62 -2.55 -1.82
N ARG A 122 14.49 -2.95 -2.42
CA ARG A 122 14.44 -4.07 -3.37
C ARG A 122 15.26 -3.78 -4.63
N ALA A 123 15.23 -2.56 -5.15
CA ALA A 123 16.07 -2.14 -6.27
C ALA A 123 17.56 -2.24 -5.93
N PHE A 124 17.97 -1.80 -4.74
CA PHE A 124 19.36 -1.97 -4.28
C PHE A 124 19.77 -3.44 -4.29
N VAL A 125 18.98 -4.32 -3.66
CA VAL A 125 19.25 -5.76 -3.62
C VAL A 125 19.35 -6.33 -5.04
N PHE A 126 18.38 -6.03 -5.91
CA PHE A 126 18.38 -6.47 -7.30
C PHE A 126 19.67 -6.07 -8.04
N TRP A 127 20.06 -4.80 -7.98
CA TRP A 127 21.26 -4.32 -8.66
C TRP A 127 22.55 -4.90 -8.09
N THR A 128 22.61 -5.19 -6.78
CA THR A 128 23.75 -5.91 -6.20
C THR A 128 23.88 -7.34 -6.71
N TYR A 129 22.77 -8.04 -6.95
CA TYR A 129 22.81 -9.36 -7.60
C TYR A 129 23.28 -9.27 -9.05
N VAL A 130 22.76 -8.30 -9.81
CA VAL A 130 23.21 -8.07 -11.19
C VAL A 130 24.71 -7.80 -11.24
N ALA A 131 25.22 -6.94 -10.36
CA ALA A 131 26.65 -6.65 -10.26
C ALA A 131 27.48 -7.89 -9.89
N ALA A 132 27.01 -8.69 -8.93
CA ALA A 132 27.72 -9.88 -8.46
C ALA A 132 27.78 -11.01 -9.51
N LEU A 133 26.77 -11.12 -10.37
CA LEU A 133 26.69 -12.15 -11.40
C LEU A 133 27.28 -11.72 -12.75
N ALA A 134 27.49 -10.41 -12.95
CA ALA A 134 28.01 -9.87 -14.21
C ALA A 134 29.41 -10.39 -14.54
N SER A 135 29.54 -10.97 -15.73
CA SER A 135 30.85 -11.39 -16.27
C SER A 135 31.61 -10.24 -16.94
N ASP A 136 30.90 -9.23 -17.44
CA ASP A 136 31.46 -8.02 -18.04
C ASP A 136 31.68 -6.95 -16.95
N ARG A 137 32.91 -6.41 -16.89
CA ARG A 137 33.29 -5.34 -15.95
C ARG A 137 32.53 -4.04 -16.16
N ALA A 138 32.15 -3.71 -17.38
CA ALA A 138 31.36 -2.51 -17.66
C ALA A 138 29.94 -2.66 -17.10
N VAL A 139 29.33 -3.83 -17.30
CA VAL A 139 28.01 -4.18 -16.75
C VAL A 139 28.06 -4.20 -15.21
N GLN A 140 29.11 -4.80 -14.64
CA GLN A 140 29.33 -4.80 -13.19
C GLN A 140 29.36 -3.38 -12.63
N ALA A 141 30.20 -2.50 -13.18
CA ALA A 141 30.35 -1.13 -12.69
C ALA A 141 29.05 -0.32 -12.81
N ALA A 142 28.35 -0.44 -13.93
CA ALA A 142 27.07 0.24 -14.13
C ALA A 142 25.96 -0.28 -13.20
N ALA A 143 25.93 -1.59 -12.92
CA ALA A 143 25.01 -2.17 -11.94
C ALA A 143 25.34 -1.70 -10.50
N GLU A 144 26.61 -1.57 -10.15
CA GLU A 144 27.04 -0.98 -8.87
C GLU A 144 26.61 0.49 -8.75
N ASP A 145 26.66 1.27 -9.84
CA ASP A 145 26.16 2.64 -9.88
C ASP A 145 24.64 2.71 -9.67
N PHE A 146 23.87 1.82 -10.29
CA PHE A 146 22.43 1.72 -10.03
C PHE A 146 22.11 1.32 -8.60
N ALA A 147 22.88 0.39 -8.01
CA ALA A 147 22.74 0.02 -6.60
C ALA A 147 23.02 1.23 -5.69
N ARG A 148 24.07 2.00 -5.98
CA ARG A 148 24.41 3.22 -5.20
C ARG A 148 23.33 4.28 -5.31
N ALA A 149 22.77 4.49 -6.51
CA ALA A 149 21.66 5.40 -6.73
C ALA A 149 20.41 4.97 -5.92
N ALA A 150 20.08 3.67 -5.90
CA ALA A 150 18.97 3.15 -5.11
C ALA A 150 19.14 3.40 -3.59
N LEU A 151 20.36 3.26 -3.06
CA LEU A 151 20.65 3.61 -1.66
C LEU A 151 20.51 5.11 -1.38
N ALA A 152 21.00 5.96 -2.28
CA ALA A 152 20.88 7.41 -2.16
C ALA A 152 19.41 7.83 -2.13
N ASP A 153 18.60 7.31 -3.05
CA ASP A 153 17.16 7.55 -3.09
C ASP A 153 16.48 7.04 -1.81
N GLY A 154 16.81 5.83 -1.36
CA GLY A 154 16.28 5.26 -0.13
C GLY A 154 16.53 6.17 1.09
N ASN A 155 17.69 6.84 1.16
CA ASN A 155 17.98 7.79 2.24
C ASN A 155 17.11 9.05 2.19
N LEU A 156 16.87 9.61 1.00
CA LEU A 156 15.96 10.73 0.79
C LEU A 156 14.53 10.34 1.17
N LEU A 157 14.05 9.19 0.69
CA LEU A 157 12.70 8.70 0.99
C LEU A 157 12.51 8.41 2.49
N ARG A 158 13.53 7.87 3.18
CA ARG A 158 13.47 7.70 4.65
C ARG A 158 13.38 9.05 5.38
N ARG A 159 13.97 10.11 4.85
CA ARG A 159 13.82 11.47 5.40
C ARG A 159 12.38 11.96 5.24
N GLU A 160 11.80 11.82 4.06
CA GLU A 160 10.41 12.22 3.80
C GLU A 160 9.42 11.40 4.65
N ARG A 161 9.65 10.09 4.78
CA ARG A 161 8.89 9.23 5.70
C ARG A 161 8.93 9.75 7.15
N ARG A 162 10.10 10.16 7.66
CA ARG A 162 10.22 10.72 9.02
C ARG A 162 9.50 12.06 9.15
N LEU A 163 9.47 12.89 8.10
CA LEU A 163 8.72 14.13 8.08
C LEU A 163 7.21 13.87 8.14
N ALA A 164 6.71 12.95 7.32
CA ALA A 164 5.31 12.53 7.32
C ALA A 164 4.87 11.99 8.68
N TRP A 165 5.71 11.18 9.34
CA TRP A 165 5.44 10.69 10.70
C TRP A 165 5.30 11.82 11.73
N ARG A 166 6.17 12.83 11.66
CA ARG A 166 6.09 13.99 12.57
C ARG A 166 4.82 14.80 12.32
N MET A 167 4.42 14.97 11.07
CA MET A 167 3.17 15.65 10.71
C MET A 167 1.96 14.88 11.26
N LEU A 168 1.92 13.56 11.07
CA LEU A 168 0.86 12.70 11.61
C LEU A 168 0.69 12.88 13.12
N ARG A 169 1.80 12.82 13.87
CA ARG A 169 1.81 13.01 15.34
C ARG A 169 1.38 14.41 15.79
N GLN A 170 1.70 15.44 15.01
CA GLN A 170 1.28 16.81 15.32
C GLN A 170 -0.23 17.00 15.11
N THR A 171 -0.80 16.34 14.10
CA THR A 171 -2.25 16.36 13.84
C THR A 171 -2.99 15.61 14.94
N GLU A 172 -2.49 14.45 15.39
CA GLU A 172 -3.04 13.70 16.52
C GLU A 172 -2.95 14.48 17.85
N GLY A 173 -1.85 15.21 18.07
CA GLY A 173 -1.64 16.00 19.29
C GLY A 173 -2.41 17.33 19.33
N LYS A 174 -2.86 17.85 18.18
CA LYS A 174 -3.67 19.10 18.08
C LYS A 174 -5.18 18.84 18.03
N GLY A 175 -5.63 17.59 18.02
CA GLY A 175 -7.03 17.18 17.88
C GLY A 175 -7.88 17.29 19.15
N GLY A 176 -7.79 18.41 19.88
CA GLY A 176 -8.77 18.78 20.89
C GLY A 176 -9.71 19.85 20.35
N GLU A 177 -10.73 19.46 19.56
CA GLU A 177 -12.05 20.15 19.35
C GLU A 177 -12.72 19.90 17.98
N ALA A 178 -12.15 19.18 17.02
CA ALA A 178 -12.87 18.78 15.81
C ALA A 178 -13.65 17.47 16.06
N VAL A 179 -14.94 17.45 15.70
CA VAL A 179 -15.92 16.34 15.80
C VAL A 179 -15.23 14.99 15.93
N SER A 180 -15.13 14.48 17.17
CA SER A 180 -14.33 13.31 17.47
C SER A 180 -14.83 12.13 16.65
N GLU A 181 -13.97 11.59 15.78
CA GLU A 181 -14.15 10.23 15.28
C GLU A 181 -14.37 9.30 16.48
N PRO A 182 -15.27 8.31 16.36
CA PRO A 182 -15.60 7.41 17.45
C PRO A 182 -14.37 6.56 17.81
N LYS A 183 -13.64 6.97 18.86
CA LYS A 183 -12.46 6.26 19.38
C LYS A 183 -12.81 4.97 20.14
N SER A 184 -14.09 4.73 20.42
CA SER A 184 -14.54 3.54 21.13
C SER A 184 -14.75 2.39 20.16
N ALA A 185 -14.04 1.28 20.36
CA ALA A 185 -14.22 0.05 19.58
C ALA A 185 -15.68 -0.42 19.61
N ALA A 186 -16.37 -0.38 20.76
CA ALA A 186 -17.77 -0.78 20.86
C ALA A 186 -18.71 0.11 20.03
N LEU A 187 -18.41 1.41 19.94
CA LEU A 187 -19.16 2.34 19.10
C LEU A 187 -18.90 2.07 17.61
N LEU A 188 -17.63 1.84 17.23
CA LEU A 188 -17.27 1.49 15.86
C LEU A 188 -17.89 0.16 15.41
N GLU A 189 -17.91 -0.86 16.27
CA GLU A 189 -18.60 -2.14 16.01
C GLU A 189 -20.10 -1.92 15.76
N SER A 190 -20.75 -1.10 16.60
CA SER A 190 -22.18 -0.78 16.46
C SER A 190 -22.47 -0.03 15.14
N LEU A 191 -21.61 0.92 14.77
CA LEU A 191 -21.74 1.68 13.53
C LEU A 191 -21.43 0.82 12.28
N LEU A 192 -20.43 -0.05 12.35
CA LEU A 192 -20.10 -0.98 11.28
C LEU A 192 -21.25 -1.96 11.04
N LEU A 193 -21.83 -2.51 12.11
CA LEU A 193 -22.98 -3.40 12.00
C LEU A 193 -24.16 -2.71 11.27
N LYS A 194 -24.43 -1.43 11.60
CA LYS A 194 -25.47 -0.65 10.91
C LYS A 194 -25.18 -0.51 9.41
N ASP A 195 -23.95 -0.15 9.02
CA ASP A 195 -23.61 -0.06 7.59
C ASP A 195 -23.68 -1.42 6.88
N ILE A 196 -23.28 -2.51 7.54
CA ILE A 196 -23.37 -3.87 7.00
C ILE A 196 -24.83 -4.26 6.74
N ILE A 197 -25.73 -3.96 7.68
CA ILE A 197 -27.17 -4.21 7.51
C ILE A 197 -27.70 -3.43 6.30
N LEU A 198 -27.42 -2.13 6.23
CA LEU A 198 -27.83 -1.28 5.10
C LEU A 198 -27.25 -1.77 3.77
N TRP A 199 -25.99 -2.20 3.74
CA TRP A 199 -25.38 -2.76 2.54
C TRP A 199 -26.07 -4.08 2.15
N SER A 200 -26.42 -4.92 3.12
CA SER A 200 -27.05 -6.23 2.87
C SER A 200 -28.40 -6.15 2.15
N GLU A 201 -29.13 -5.05 2.30
CA GLU A 201 -30.41 -4.80 1.60
C GLU A 201 -30.24 -4.73 0.08
N HIS A 202 -29.04 -4.42 -0.40
CA HIS A 202 -28.71 -4.27 -1.81
C HIS A 202 -27.95 -5.47 -2.40
N LEU A 203 -27.85 -6.58 -1.68
CA LEU A 203 -27.05 -7.74 -2.08
C LEU A 203 -27.89 -8.95 -2.50
N THR A 204 -27.34 -9.75 -3.41
CA THR A 204 -27.93 -11.03 -3.81
C THR A 204 -28.01 -12.01 -2.64
N PRO A 205 -28.89 -13.03 -2.68
CA PRO A 205 -28.97 -14.03 -1.60
C PRO A 205 -27.64 -14.71 -1.29
N ARG A 206 -26.80 -14.94 -2.31
CA ARG A 206 -25.47 -15.56 -2.16
C ARG A 206 -24.46 -14.63 -1.47
N GLU A 207 -24.52 -13.33 -1.76
CA GLU A 207 -23.67 -12.31 -1.12
C GLU A 207 -24.11 -12.02 0.32
N ARG A 208 -25.42 -12.08 0.59
CA ARG A 208 -25.96 -12.01 1.96
C ARG A 208 -25.52 -13.17 2.83
N ASP A 209 -25.47 -14.38 2.27
CA ASP A 209 -24.94 -15.56 2.97
C ASP A 209 -23.46 -15.35 3.33
N LEU A 210 -22.64 -14.89 2.38
CA LEU A 210 -21.24 -14.50 2.62
C LEU A 210 -21.11 -13.44 3.73
N LEU A 211 -21.92 -12.39 3.71
CA LEU A 211 -21.92 -11.36 4.77
C LEU A 211 -22.29 -11.91 6.15
N SER A 212 -23.26 -12.83 6.21
CA SER A 212 -23.69 -13.42 7.47
C SER A 212 -22.59 -14.25 8.15
N THR A 213 -21.70 -14.86 7.36
CA THR A 213 -20.53 -15.57 7.87
C THR A 213 -19.45 -14.66 8.46
N LEU A 214 -19.45 -13.36 8.12
CA LEU A 214 -18.46 -12.40 8.62
C LEU A 214 -18.76 -11.90 10.05
N GLY A 215 -19.89 -12.31 10.63
CA GLY A 215 -20.29 -12.32 12.06
C GLY A 215 -20.00 -11.05 12.89
N PRO A 216 -20.97 -10.46 13.62
CA PRO A 216 -20.69 -9.31 14.48
C PRO A 216 -19.69 -9.65 15.60
N SER A 217 -18.98 -8.63 16.11
CA SER A 217 -18.07 -8.79 17.25
C SER A 217 -18.84 -9.23 18.49
N PRO A 218 -18.25 -10.04 19.39
CA PRO A 218 -18.90 -10.48 20.63
C PRO A 218 -19.08 -9.35 21.67
N LEU A 219 -18.64 -8.12 21.37
CA LEU A 219 -18.86 -6.97 22.24
C LEU A 219 -20.35 -6.58 22.28
N PRO A 220 -20.88 -6.26 23.47
CA PRO A 220 -22.26 -5.81 23.60
C PRO A 220 -22.47 -4.51 22.79
N PRO A 221 -23.59 -4.37 22.07
CA PRO A 221 -23.90 -3.14 21.35
C PRO A 221 -24.01 -1.99 22.34
N VAL A 222 -23.45 -0.82 21.99
CA VAL A 222 -23.67 0.40 22.77
C VAL A 222 -25.11 0.88 22.49
N SER A 223 -25.86 1.21 23.55
CA SER A 223 -27.17 1.86 23.43
C SER A 223 -27.08 3.06 22.49
N GLU A 224 -28.09 3.21 21.66
CA GLU A 224 -28.06 3.94 20.39
C GLU A 224 -27.09 5.15 20.35
N PRO A 225 -26.13 5.19 19.41
CA PRO A 225 -25.33 6.39 19.22
C PRO A 225 -26.27 7.56 18.93
N HIS A 226 -26.07 8.67 19.67
CA HIS A 226 -26.81 9.92 19.47
C HIS A 226 -26.95 10.21 17.96
N GLU A 227 -28.19 10.42 17.53
CA GLU A 227 -28.75 10.35 16.16
C GLU A 227 -28.07 11.20 15.06
N ALA A 228 -26.96 11.89 15.35
CA ALA A 228 -26.36 12.87 14.46
C ALA A 228 -25.39 12.29 13.39
N ILE A 229 -24.97 11.02 13.47
CA ILE A 229 -24.04 10.42 12.49
C ILE A 229 -24.83 9.72 11.38
N LEU A 230 -25.53 10.56 10.61
CA LEU A 230 -26.43 10.32 9.48
C LEU A 230 -26.39 8.92 8.82
N ALA A 231 -27.52 8.23 8.93
CA ALA A 231 -27.87 6.98 8.26
C ALA A 231 -28.12 7.14 6.75
N THR A 232 -28.01 8.34 6.19
CA THR A 232 -28.25 8.60 4.77
C THR A 232 -26.94 8.65 4.00
N GLY A 233 -26.92 7.96 2.86
CA GLY A 233 -25.81 7.98 1.93
C GLY A 233 -26.11 7.06 0.75
N THR A 234 -25.47 7.31 -0.39
CA THR A 234 -25.53 6.39 -1.53
C THR A 234 -24.93 5.04 -1.14
N LEU A 235 -25.25 3.97 -1.88
CA LEU A 235 -24.67 2.64 -1.64
C LEU A 235 -23.13 2.68 -1.58
N ASP A 236 -22.49 3.48 -2.43
CA ASP A 236 -21.03 3.64 -2.43
C ASP A 236 -20.50 4.38 -1.21
N GLN A 237 -21.28 5.31 -0.64
CA GLN A 237 -20.93 5.94 0.62
C GLN A 237 -21.08 4.94 1.78
N ILE A 238 -22.12 4.11 1.78
CA ILE A 238 -22.32 3.05 2.78
C ILE A 238 -21.16 2.04 2.74
N LYS A 239 -20.81 1.54 1.54
CA LYS A 239 -19.66 0.64 1.32
C LYS A 239 -18.35 1.24 1.87
N ARG A 240 -18.04 2.48 1.51
CA ARG A 240 -16.83 3.18 1.97
C ARG A 240 -16.81 3.37 3.48
N ARG A 241 -17.92 3.77 4.10
CA ARG A 241 -18.02 3.89 5.57
C ARG A 241 -17.82 2.54 6.27
N ALA A 242 -18.42 1.47 5.75
CA ALA A 242 -18.26 0.12 6.29
C ALA A 242 -16.80 -0.34 6.25
N LEU A 243 -16.15 -0.20 5.09
CA LEU A 243 -14.74 -0.55 4.91
C LEU A 243 -13.84 0.26 5.84
N ARG A 244 -14.07 1.58 5.94
CA ARG A 244 -13.31 2.46 6.83
C ARG A 244 -13.45 2.08 8.30
N ARG A 245 -14.67 1.80 8.77
CA ARG A 245 -14.92 1.40 10.16
C ARG A 245 -14.32 0.02 10.48
N ALA A 246 -14.39 -0.92 9.54
CA ALA A 246 -13.73 -2.22 9.68
C ALA A 246 -12.20 -2.07 9.77
N GLU A 247 -11.61 -1.20 8.96
CA GLU A 247 -10.18 -0.90 9.01
C GLU A 247 -9.77 -0.22 10.32
N GLN A 248 -10.57 0.74 10.82
CA GLN A 248 -10.35 1.39 12.12
C GLN A 248 -10.40 0.38 13.27
N LEU A 249 -11.34 -0.57 13.25
CA LEU A 249 -11.44 -1.62 14.26
C LEU A 249 -10.22 -2.55 14.24
N ALA A 250 -9.77 -2.96 13.05
CA ALA A 250 -8.59 -3.82 12.92
C ALA A 250 -7.36 -3.13 13.52
N SER A 251 -7.15 -1.86 13.19
CA SER A 251 -6.07 -1.04 13.75
C SER A 251 -6.18 -0.89 15.27
N LEU A 252 -7.37 -0.59 15.80
CA LEU A 252 -7.58 -0.44 17.24
C LEU A 252 -7.28 -1.72 18.03
N TYR A 253 -7.71 -2.88 17.54
CA TYR A 253 -7.44 -4.15 18.23
C TYR A 253 -5.97 -4.57 18.16
N LEU A 254 -5.28 -4.27 17.05
CA LEU A 254 -3.83 -4.47 16.96
C LEU A 254 -3.07 -3.56 17.92
N ASP A 255 -3.46 -2.29 17.99
CA ASP A 255 -2.92 -1.31 18.94
C ASP A 255 -3.12 -1.74 20.41
N GLU A 256 -4.29 -2.30 20.73
CA GLU A 256 -4.59 -2.81 22.06
C GLU A 256 -3.75 -4.06 22.38
N ALA A 257 -3.56 -4.96 21.40
CA ALA A 257 -2.69 -6.12 21.55
C ALA A 257 -1.23 -5.71 21.81
N ASP A 258 -0.72 -4.69 21.13
CA ASP A 258 0.64 -4.17 21.33
C ASP A 258 0.82 -3.49 22.70
N ARG A 259 -0.26 -2.93 23.28
CA ARG A 259 -0.24 -2.25 24.58
C ARG A 259 -0.62 -3.16 25.76
N ALA A 260 -1.10 -4.37 25.49
CA ALA A 260 -1.56 -5.32 26.49
C ALA A 260 -0.42 -5.67 27.47
N ARG A 261 -0.70 -5.56 28.77
CA ARG A 261 0.27 -5.83 29.84
C ARG A 261 0.15 -7.22 30.45
N ASP A 262 -0.94 -7.92 30.15
CA ASP A 262 -1.24 -9.25 30.63
C ASP A 262 -1.68 -10.16 29.48
N GLN A 263 -1.49 -11.47 29.69
CA GLN A 263 -1.72 -12.49 28.67
C GLN A 263 -3.19 -12.59 28.24
N VAL A 264 -4.13 -12.37 29.17
CA VAL A 264 -5.58 -12.51 28.88
C VAL A 264 -6.04 -11.38 27.97
N SER A 265 -5.64 -10.13 28.27
CA SER A 265 -5.91 -8.97 27.43
C SER A 265 -5.26 -9.09 26.05
N LEU A 266 -4.03 -9.61 25.98
CA LEU A 266 -3.34 -9.86 24.71
C LEU A 266 -4.09 -10.87 23.84
N GLU A 267 -4.46 -12.03 24.39
CA GLU A 267 -5.19 -13.09 23.67
C GLU A 267 -6.56 -12.60 23.18
N LEU A 268 -7.26 -11.82 24.01
CA LEU A 268 -8.54 -11.22 23.63
C LEU A 268 -8.36 -10.21 22.48
N ALA A 269 -7.39 -9.30 22.59
CA ALA A 269 -7.12 -8.30 21.57
C ALA A 269 -6.68 -8.94 20.23
N GLN A 270 -5.82 -9.96 20.27
CA GLN A 270 -5.42 -10.73 19.09
C GLN A 270 -6.59 -11.47 18.44
N LYS A 271 -7.49 -12.05 19.24
CA LYS A 271 -8.70 -12.70 18.73
C LYS A 271 -9.61 -11.70 18.02
N LEU A 272 -9.86 -10.54 18.63
CA LEU A 272 -10.67 -9.47 18.04
C LEU A 272 -10.01 -8.88 16.78
N ALA A 273 -8.69 -8.69 16.78
CA ALA A 273 -7.93 -8.27 15.61
C ALA A 273 -8.07 -9.27 14.47
N GLY A 274 -7.90 -10.58 14.74
CA GLY A 274 -8.07 -11.64 13.74
C GLY A 274 -9.47 -11.67 13.14
N GLN A 275 -10.52 -11.51 13.96
CA GLN A 275 -11.90 -11.41 13.50
C GLN A 275 -12.13 -10.16 12.65
N SER A 276 -11.61 -9.01 13.08
CA SER A 276 -11.76 -7.74 12.38
C SER A 276 -11.04 -7.76 11.01
N ILE A 277 -9.85 -8.34 10.93
CA ILE A 277 -9.10 -8.54 9.68
C ILE A 277 -9.86 -9.48 8.73
N ALA A 278 -10.37 -10.60 9.22
CA ALA A 278 -11.16 -11.52 8.40
C ALA A 278 -12.44 -10.85 7.86
N ARG A 279 -13.10 -10.04 8.68
CA ARG A 279 -14.27 -9.25 8.29
C ARG A 279 -13.90 -8.21 7.23
N LEU A 280 -12.84 -7.43 7.44
CA LEU A 280 -12.35 -6.45 6.47
C LEU A 280 -12.04 -7.10 5.12
N ALA A 281 -11.34 -8.24 5.12
CA ALA A 281 -11.04 -9.00 3.90
C ALA A 281 -12.31 -9.47 3.18
N GLY A 282 -13.30 -9.97 3.94
CA GLY A 282 -14.60 -10.36 3.39
C GLY A 282 -15.37 -9.19 2.77
N LEU A 283 -15.40 -8.03 3.45
CA LEU A 283 -16.03 -6.81 2.94
C LEU A 283 -15.33 -6.29 1.68
N ARG A 284 -13.99 -6.31 1.63
CA ARG A 284 -13.22 -5.95 0.42
C ARG A 284 -13.57 -6.86 -0.75
N LYS A 285 -13.67 -8.17 -0.51
CA LYS A 285 -14.06 -9.15 -1.54
C LYS A 285 -15.46 -8.84 -2.09
N LEU A 286 -16.43 -8.55 -1.23
CA LEU A 286 -17.79 -8.19 -1.65
C LEU A 286 -17.87 -6.86 -2.40
N ALA A 287 -17.06 -5.87 -2.01
CA ALA A 287 -16.95 -4.61 -2.73
C ALA A 287 -16.41 -4.83 -4.16
N SER A 288 -15.46 -5.77 -4.32
CA SER A 288 -14.87 -6.10 -5.63
C SER A 288 -15.78 -6.94 -6.54
N THR A 289 -16.68 -7.76 -5.99
CA THR A 289 -17.60 -8.60 -6.79
C THR A 289 -18.82 -7.84 -7.31
N ALA A 290 -19.15 -6.69 -6.71
CA ALA A 290 -20.31 -5.87 -7.07
C ALA A 290 -20.10 -4.95 -8.29
N LEU A 291 -19.03 -5.14 -9.08
CA LEU A 291 -18.80 -4.52 -10.39
C LEU A 291 -18.96 -5.59 -11.48
N PRO A 292 -20.18 -5.81 -11.97
CA PRO A 292 -20.58 -5.47 -13.36
C PRO A 292 -22.00 -4.84 -13.37
N GLU A 293 -22.48 -4.01 -14.30
CA GLU A 293 -22.39 -3.97 -15.76
C GLU A 293 -22.46 -2.50 -16.25
N SER A 294 -21.92 -2.28 -17.45
CA SER A 294 -22.05 -1.08 -18.29
C SER A 294 -23.42 -0.99 -18.94
#